data_AF-A0A2U1U398-F1
#
_entry.id   AF-A0A2U1U398-F1
#
_cell.length_a   1.000
_cell.length_b   1.000
_cell.length_c   1.000
_cell.angle_alpha   90.00
_cell.angle_beta   90.00
_cell.angle_gamma   90.00
#
_symmetry.space_group_name_H-M   'P 1'
#
loop_
_entity.id
_entity.type
_entity.pdbx_description
1 polymer ?
#
loop_
_entity_poly.entity_id
_entity_poly.type
_entity_poly.pdbx_seq_one_letter_code
_entity_poly.pdbx_strand_id
1 'polypeptide(L)'
;MSDNILEGVATAKPVRRRRSGSWIGFILPLAILSGWQAASHYQWVPPVFLPSPGRTLASFWDLVTKQSFEQDFFISITLVSQSFLLGALAALLLGIAAGMSRKVENFFGPTFDTIRHIPGIAWLPLIILWLGVGAPAKTLVIAKSVFFPVFLNTLQGIRNVDRNYIELGEVLRLTRWQTLRR
;
A
#
# COMPACT_ATOMS: atom_id res chain seq x y z
N MET A 1 -5.56 37.97 47.13
CA MET A 1 -5.14 36.61 47.56
C MET A 1 -5.27 35.68 46.36
N SER A 2 -4.53 36.03 45.31
CA SER A 2 -4.19 35.18 44.18
C SER A 2 -3.05 34.24 44.61
N ASP A 3 -2.82 33.18 43.83
CA ASP A 3 -1.64 32.29 43.85
C ASP A 3 -1.92 30.89 44.41
N ASN A 4 -2.70 30.06 43.69
CA ASN A 4 -2.45 28.61 43.70
C ASN A 4 -3.13 27.78 42.59
N ILE A 5 -3.09 28.19 41.31
CA ILE A 5 -3.67 27.40 40.19
C ILE A 5 -2.62 26.93 39.16
N LEU A 6 -1.31 27.04 39.44
CA LEU A 6 -0.26 26.70 38.45
C LEU A 6 0.65 25.49 38.81
N GLU A 7 0.33 24.66 39.81
CA GLU A 7 1.22 23.53 40.22
C GLU A 7 0.87 22.16 39.62
N GLY A 8 0.17 22.12 38.48
CA GLY A 8 -0.32 20.87 37.86
C GLY A 8 0.37 20.42 36.57
N VAL A 9 1.47 21.06 36.14
CA VAL A 9 2.15 20.65 34.89
C VAL A 9 3.06 19.45 35.18
N ALA A 10 2.48 18.25 35.08
CA ALA A 10 3.24 17.01 35.06
C ALA A 10 4.30 17.07 33.94
N THR A 11 5.56 17.22 34.34
CA THR A 11 6.71 17.19 33.44
C THR A 11 6.89 15.76 32.93
N ALA A 12 6.36 15.48 31.73
CA ALA A 12 6.59 14.22 31.05
C ALA A 12 8.11 14.01 30.88
N LYS A 13 8.67 13.02 31.59
CA LYS A 13 10.09 12.66 31.46
C LYS A 13 10.38 12.29 30.00
N PRO A 14 11.41 12.87 29.36
CA PRO A 14 11.76 12.51 28.00
C PRO A 14 12.13 11.03 27.95
N VAL A 15 11.39 10.25 27.17
CA VAL A 15 11.73 8.86 26.86
C VAL A 15 13.08 8.88 26.16
N ARG A 16 14.16 8.58 26.91
CA ARG A 16 15.50 8.39 26.35
C ARG A 16 15.43 7.23 25.36
N ARG A 17 15.27 7.52 24.07
CA ARG A 17 15.52 6.55 23.00
C ARG A 17 16.98 6.14 23.10
N ARG A 18 17.22 4.99 23.71
CA ARG A 18 18.54 4.35 23.76
C ARG A 18 18.88 3.94 22.32
N ARG A 19 19.52 4.84 21.56
CA ARG A 19 20.22 4.51 20.32
C ARG A 19 21.44 3.66 20.69
N SER A 20 21.22 2.42 21.07
CA SER A 20 22.26 1.40 20.99
C SER A 20 22.29 0.98 19.52
N GLY A 21 23.33 1.40 18.80
CA GLY A 21 23.69 0.81 17.52
C GLY A 21 24.09 -0.64 17.76
N SER A 22 23.09 -1.52 17.84
CA SER A 22 23.30 -2.90 18.21
C SER A 22 23.64 -3.70 16.97
N TRP A 23 24.93 -3.94 16.76
CA TRP A 23 25.48 -4.82 15.71
C TRP A 23 24.87 -6.23 15.74
N ILE A 24 24.21 -6.60 16.85
CA ILE A 24 23.38 -7.80 17.01
C ILE A 24 22.31 -7.94 15.92
N GLY A 25 21.80 -6.83 15.37
CA GLY A 25 20.83 -6.87 14.27
C GLY A 25 21.37 -7.51 12.98
N PHE A 26 22.70 -7.54 12.79
CA PHE A 26 23.34 -8.14 11.63
C PHE A 26 23.63 -9.64 11.77
N ILE A 27 23.53 -10.20 12.97
CA ILE A 27 23.83 -11.62 13.21
C ILE A 27 22.91 -12.51 12.39
N LEU A 28 21.59 -12.22 12.40
CA LEU A 28 20.62 -13.03 11.68
C LEU A 28 20.79 -12.96 10.14
N PRO A 29 20.90 -11.77 9.50
CA PRO A 29 21.21 -11.67 8.08
C PRO A 29 22.51 -12.38 7.69
N LEU A 30 23.58 -12.21 8.46
CA LEU A 30 24.86 -12.84 8.18
C LEU A 30 24.78 -14.37 8.31
N ALA A 31 24.13 -14.89 9.36
CA ALA A 31 23.91 -16.33 9.51
C ALA A 31 23.13 -16.92 8.33
N ILE A 32 22.11 -16.22 7.83
CA ILE A 32 21.36 -16.62 6.63
C ILE A 32 22.25 -16.61 5.39
N LEU A 33 23.04 -15.55 5.18
CA LEU A 33 23.95 -15.45 4.03
C LEU A 33 25.04 -16.54 4.06
N SER A 34 25.62 -16.79 5.23
CA SER A 34 26.60 -17.86 5.42
C SER A 34 25.97 -19.23 5.19
N GLY A 35 24.75 -19.46 5.70
CA GLY A 35 23.99 -20.69 5.44
C GLY A 35 23.68 -20.88 3.95
N TRP A 36 23.28 -19.83 3.25
CA TRP A 36 23.04 -19.87 1.81
C TRP A 36 24.32 -20.15 1.02
N GLN A 37 25.42 -19.45 1.33
CA GLN A 37 26.71 -19.70 0.70
C GLN A 37 27.18 -21.14 0.93
N ALA A 38 27.03 -21.66 2.16
CA ALA A 38 27.36 -23.05 2.48
C ALA A 38 26.48 -24.03 1.70
N ALA A 39 25.16 -23.85 1.71
CA ALA A 39 24.22 -24.72 1.00
C ALA A 39 24.50 -24.76 -0.52
N SER A 40 24.82 -23.60 -1.13
CA SER A 40 25.19 -23.52 -2.54
C SER A 40 26.58 -24.09 -2.83
N HIS A 41 27.56 -23.93 -1.92
CA HIS A 41 28.92 -24.45 -2.10
C HIS A 41 28.98 -25.98 -1.94
N TYR A 42 28.31 -26.52 -0.92
CA TYR A 42 28.22 -27.97 -0.66
C TYR A 42 27.16 -28.67 -1.53
N GLN A 43 26.50 -27.94 -2.44
CA GLN A 43 25.49 -28.45 -3.38
C GLN A 43 24.35 -29.23 -2.69
N TRP A 44 23.92 -28.77 -1.51
CA TRP A 44 22.75 -29.34 -0.83
C TRP A 44 21.46 -29.18 -1.66
N VAL A 45 21.45 -28.18 -2.56
CA VAL A 45 20.39 -27.92 -3.53
C VAL A 45 21.02 -27.77 -4.92
N PRO A 46 20.40 -28.28 -6.00
CA PRO A 46 20.93 -28.12 -7.34
C PRO A 46 21.15 -26.63 -7.70
N PRO A 47 22.28 -26.27 -8.35
CA PRO A 47 22.64 -24.89 -8.64
C PRO A 47 21.62 -24.11 -9.48
N VAL A 48 20.72 -24.82 -10.19
CA VAL A 48 19.64 -24.21 -10.97
C VAL A 48 18.55 -23.60 -10.08
N PHE A 49 18.33 -24.18 -8.89
CA PHE A 49 17.34 -23.70 -7.92
C PHE A 49 17.95 -22.77 -6.87
N LEU A 50 19.22 -22.98 -6.53
CA LEU A 50 19.92 -22.18 -5.52
C LEU A 50 21.33 -21.75 -5.98
N PRO A 51 21.43 -20.78 -6.90
CA PRO A 51 22.71 -20.19 -7.28
C PRO A 51 23.38 -19.56 -6.04
N SER A 52 24.71 -19.51 -6.05
CA SER A 52 25.45 -18.88 -4.94
C SER A 52 25.23 -17.37 -4.89
N PRO A 53 25.28 -16.75 -3.69
CA PRO A 53 25.15 -15.31 -3.53
C PRO A 53 26.02 -14.50 -4.50
N GLY A 54 27.28 -14.91 -4.70
CA GLY A 54 28.20 -14.25 -5.62
C GLY A 54 27.78 -14.35 -7.09
N ARG A 55 27.23 -15.49 -7.53
CA ARG A 55 26.70 -15.64 -8.89
C ARG A 55 25.45 -14.81 -9.09
N THR A 56 24.55 -14.79 -8.11
CA THR A 56 23.36 -13.93 -8.14
C THR A 56 23.73 -12.45 -8.25
N LEU A 57 24.75 -12.00 -7.50
CA LEU A 57 25.27 -10.63 -7.59
C LEU A 57 25.89 -10.33 -8.96
N ALA A 58 26.68 -11.25 -9.53
CA ALA A 58 27.24 -11.09 -10.86
C ALA A 58 26.15 -11.01 -11.94
N SER A 59 25.16 -11.89 -11.88
CA SER A 59 24.01 -11.85 -12.79
C SER A 59 23.20 -10.57 -12.64
N PHE A 60 22.97 -10.10 -11.41
CA PHE A 60 22.30 -8.81 -11.17
C PHE A 60 23.08 -7.65 -11.82
N TRP A 61 24.41 -7.62 -11.65
CA TRP A 61 25.25 -6.60 -12.27
C TRP A 61 25.19 -6.65 -13.80
N ASP A 62 25.21 -7.85 -14.39
CA ASP A 62 25.08 -8.04 -15.84
C ASP A 62 23.69 -7.60 -16.35
N LEU A 63 22.60 -7.88 -15.61
CA LEU A 63 21.26 -7.36 -15.95
C LEU A 63 21.27 -5.83 -15.99
N VAL A 64 21.80 -5.19 -14.94
CA VAL A 64 21.78 -3.73 -14.79
C VAL A 64 22.67 -3.03 -15.83
N THR A 65 23.81 -3.62 -16.21
CA THR A 65 24.83 -2.95 -17.05
C THR A 65 24.80 -3.36 -18.51
N LYS A 66 24.45 -4.61 -18.83
CA LYS A 66 24.57 -5.17 -20.19
C LYS A 66 23.23 -5.45 -20.86
N GLN A 67 22.14 -5.51 -20.10
CA GLN A 67 20.80 -5.75 -20.63
C GLN A 67 19.95 -4.49 -20.56
N SER A 68 18.79 -4.52 -21.20
CA SER A 68 17.81 -3.42 -21.23
C SER A 68 17.05 -3.26 -19.90
N PHE A 69 17.75 -3.35 -18.75
CA PHE A 69 17.16 -3.21 -17.43
C PHE A 69 16.38 -1.90 -17.27
N GLU A 70 16.91 -0.80 -17.79
CA GLU A 70 16.23 0.49 -17.76
C GLU A 70 14.87 0.43 -18.45
N GLN A 71 14.80 -0.21 -19.62
CA GLN A 71 13.56 -0.34 -20.38
C GLN A 71 12.52 -1.17 -19.63
N ASP A 72 12.93 -2.32 -19.09
CA ASP A 72 12.03 -3.20 -18.31
C ASP A 72 11.55 -2.52 -17.03
N PHE A 73 12.44 -1.76 -16.37
CA PHE A 73 12.11 -0.95 -15.20
C PHE A 73 11.08 0.13 -15.53
N PHE A 74 11.31 0.90 -16.60
CA PHE A 74 10.40 1.97 -17.02
C PHE A 74 9.04 1.44 -17.50
N ILE A 75 9.01 0.32 -18.20
CA ILE A 75 7.75 -0.34 -18.58
C ILE A 75 6.98 -0.77 -17.33
N SER A 76 7.67 -1.40 -16.37
CA SER A 76 7.06 -1.88 -15.13
C SER A 76 6.50 -0.74 -14.29
N ILE A 77 7.28 0.32 -14.05
CA ILE A 77 6.83 1.46 -13.25
C ILE A 77 5.71 2.24 -13.94
N THR A 78 5.76 2.38 -15.27
CA THR A 78 4.73 3.09 -16.03
C THR A 78 3.41 2.33 -15.97
N LEU A 79 3.44 1.02 -16.21
CA LEU A 79 2.27 0.16 -16.11
C LEU A 79 1.65 0.22 -14.72
N VAL A 80 2.47 0.05 -13.67
CA VAL A 80 2.00 0.10 -12.28
C VAL A 80 1.42 1.46 -11.95
N SER A 81 2.08 2.55 -12.32
CA SER A 81 1.63 3.92 -12.04
C SER A 81 0.33 4.25 -12.75
N GLN A 82 0.20 3.93 -14.04
CA GLN A 82 -1.04 4.15 -14.80
C GLN A 82 -2.20 3.34 -14.22
N SER A 83 -1.97 2.07 -13.91
CA SER A 83 -2.99 1.19 -13.33
C SER A 83 -3.40 1.64 -11.93
N PHE A 84 -2.44 2.07 -11.12
CA PHE A 84 -2.68 2.67 -9.80
C PHE A 84 -3.55 3.92 -9.93
N LEU A 85 -3.20 4.86 -10.81
CA LEU A 85 -3.95 6.10 -10.98
C LEU A 85 -5.39 5.83 -11.42
N LEU A 86 -5.60 4.91 -12.38
CA LEU A 86 -6.93 4.52 -12.83
C LEU A 86 -7.76 3.92 -11.68
N GLY A 87 -7.20 2.96 -10.94
CA GLY A 87 -7.88 2.30 -9.83
C GLY A 87 -8.15 3.26 -8.66
N ALA A 88 -7.15 4.06 -8.28
CA ALA A 88 -7.23 5.02 -7.19
C ALA A 88 -8.21 6.15 -7.50
N LEU A 89 -8.23 6.67 -8.73
CA LEU A 89 -9.17 7.72 -9.12
C LEU A 89 -10.61 7.21 -9.08
N ALA A 90 -10.87 6.01 -9.65
CA ALA A 90 -12.19 5.40 -9.60
C ALA A 90 -12.65 5.16 -8.15
N ALA A 91 -11.75 4.65 -7.31
CA ALA A 91 -12.01 4.40 -5.89
C ALA A 91 -12.24 5.68 -5.09
N LEU A 92 -11.48 6.73 -5.35
CA LEU A 92 -11.62 8.03 -4.70
C LEU A 92 -12.98 8.64 -5.03
N LEU A 93 -13.37 8.67 -6.31
CA LEU A 93 -14.65 9.21 -6.74
C LEU A 93 -15.83 8.44 -6.13
N LEU A 94 -15.79 7.11 -6.17
CA LEU A 94 -16.84 6.28 -5.58
C LEU A 94 -16.84 6.33 -4.04
N GLY A 95 -15.66 6.39 -3.41
CA GLY A 95 -15.51 6.50 -1.96
C GLY A 95 -16.06 7.82 -1.44
N ILE A 96 -15.81 8.92 -2.16
CA ILE A 96 -16.42 10.22 -1.89
C ILE A 96 -17.94 10.15 -2.03
N ALA A 97 -18.44 9.61 -3.15
CA ALA A 97 -19.87 9.49 -3.39
C ALA A 97 -20.58 8.64 -2.32
N ALA A 98 -19.97 7.53 -1.89
CA ALA A 98 -20.46 6.68 -0.82
C ALA A 98 -20.41 7.38 0.55
N GLY A 99 -19.32 8.10 0.85
CA GLY A 99 -19.18 8.84 2.11
C GLY A 99 -20.19 9.97 2.26
N MET A 100 -20.58 10.61 1.15
CA MET A 100 -21.57 11.69 1.14
C MET A 100 -23.03 11.19 1.01
N SER A 101 -23.25 9.93 0.63
CA SER A 101 -24.58 9.39 0.35
C SER A 101 -24.74 7.94 0.82
N ARG A 102 -25.54 7.76 1.88
CA ARG A 102 -25.94 6.43 2.39
C ARG A 102 -26.61 5.56 1.31
N LYS A 103 -27.26 6.15 0.30
CA LYS A 103 -27.86 5.38 -0.81
C LYS A 103 -26.80 4.71 -1.68
N VAL A 104 -25.75 5.46 -2.01
CA VAL A 104 -24.63 4.95 -2.83
C VAL A 104 -23.91 3.85 -2.05
N GLU A 105 -23.64 4.09 -0.78
CA GLU A 105 -23.03 3.09 0.09
C GLU A 105 -23.89 1.82 0.22
N ASN A 106 -25.18 1.94 0.51
CA ASN A 106 -26.03 0.76 0.67
C ASN A 106 -26.17 -0.04 -0.63
N PHE A 107 -26.04 0.61 -1.79
CA PHE A 107 -26.09 -0.06 -3.08
C PHE A 107 -24.78 -0.80 -3.42
N PHE A 108 -23.63 -0.17 -3.23
CA PHE A 108 -22.33 -0.74 -3.61
C PHE A 108 -21.64 -1.54 -2.49
N GLY A 109 -21.93 -1.20 -1.23
CA GLY A 109 -21.28 -1.74 -0.03
C GLY A 109 -21.31 -3.27 0.04
N PRO A 110 -22.48 -3.93 -0.01
CA PRO A 110 -22.57 -5.39 0.07
C PRO A 110 -21.76 -6.11 -1.02
N THR A 111 -21.82 -5.59 -2.25
CA THR A 111 -21.11 -6.12 -3.41
C THR A 111 -19.60 -5.98 -3.23
N PHE A 112 -19.13 -4.79 -2.82
CA PHE A 112 -17.71 -4.53 -2.62
C PHE A 112 -17.14 -5.30 -1.42
N ASP A 113 -17.91 -5.44 -0.35
CA ASP A 113 -17.55 -6.25 0.81
C ASP A 113 -17.37 -7.72 0.44
N THR A 114 -18.19 -8.25 -0.47
CA THR A 114 -18.03 -9.62 -0.95
C THR A 114 -16.79 -9.76 -1.84
N ILE A 115 -16.63 -8.87 -2.83
CA ILE A 115 -15.55 -8.95 -3.82
C ILE A 115 -14.16 -8.77 -3.19
N ARG A 116 -14.04 -7.91 -2.16
CA ARG A 116 -12.74 -7.63 -1.52
C ARG A 116 -12.15 -8.82 -0.76
N HIS A 117 -12.97 -9.76 -0.31
CA HIS A 117 -12.49 -10.96 0.40
C HIS A 117 -11.78 -11.94 -0.52
N ILE A 118 -11.98 -11.82 -1.84
CA ILE A 118 -11.33 -12.66 -2.83
C ILE A 118 -9.92 -12.11 -3.09
N PRO A 119 -8.84 -12.88 -2.82
CA PRO A 119 -7.47 -12.44 -3.05
C PRO A 119 -7.26 -11.90 -4.46
N GLY A 120 -6.49 -10.83 -4.61
CA GLY A 120 -6.27 -10.18 -5.92
C GLY A 120 -5.80 -11.15 -7.00
N ILE A 121 -4.91 -12.09 -6.65
CA ILE A 121 -4.34 -13.08 -7.57
C ILE A 121 -5.36 -14.11 -8.06
N ALA A 122 -6.42 -14.39 -7.28
CA ALA A 122 -7.45 -15.38 -7.64
C ALA A 122 -8.31 -14.91 -8.83
N TRP A 123 -8.26 -13.63 -9.17
CA TRP A 123 -8.97 -13.07 -10.32
C TRP A 123 -8.22 -13.26 -11.65
N LEU A 124 -6.92 -13.58 -11.61
CA LEU A 124 -6.10 -13.71 -12.82
C LEU A 124 -6.71 -14.66 -13.86
N PRO A 125 -7.18 -15.88 -13.52
CA PRO A 125 -7.70 -16.80 -14.53
C PRO A 125 -8.91 -16.25 -15.28
N LEU A 126 -9.87 -15.65 -14.57
CA LEU A 126 -11.07 -15.05 -15.18
C LEU A 126 -10.72 -13.82 -16.03
N ILE A 127 -9.83 -12.97 -15.53
CA ILE A 127 -9.41 -11.77 -16.24
C ILE A 127 -8.66 -12.13 -17.52
N ILE A 128 -7.78 -13.14 -17.47
CA ILE A 128 -7.07 -13.65 -18.65
C ILE A 128 -8.06 -14.28 -19.63
N LEU A 129 -9.09 -14.98 -19.16
CA LEU A 129 -10.13 -15.54 -20.02
C LEU A 129 -10.91 -14.45 -20.77
N TRP A 130 -11.23 -13.33 -20.11
CA TRP A 130 -12.01 -12.25 -20.71
C TRP A 130 -11.19 -11.30 -21.58
N LEU A 131 -9.98 -10.93 -21.12
CA LEU A 131 -9.16 -9.89 -21.74
C LEU A 131 -7.94 -10.44 -22.49
N GLY A 132 -7.71 -11.75 -22.42
CA GLY A 132 -6.51 -12.38 -22.94
C GLY A 132 -5.28 -12.14 -22.05
N VAL A 133 -4.15 -12.71 -22.48
CA VAL A 133 -2.85 -12.45 -21.86
C VAL A 133 -2.30 -11.13 -22.39
N GLY A 134 -1.94 -10.21 -21.50
CA GLY A 134 -1.30 -8.96 -21.92
C GLY A 134 -1.43 -7.82 -20.91
N ALA A 135 -1.18 -6.60 -21.40
CA ALA A 135 -1.27 -5.39 -20.61
C ALA A 135 -2.68 -5.15 -19.99
N PRO A 136 -3.81 -5.33 -20.71
CA PRO A 136 -5.14 -5.10 -20.15
C PRO A 136 -5.44 -5.94 -18.90
N ALA A 137 -5.05 -7.22 -18.92
CA ALA A 137 -5.21 -8.11 -17.78
C ALA A 137 -4.38 -7.65 -16.56
N LYS A 138 -3.12 -7.27 -16.78
CA LYS A 138 -2.25 -6.73 -15.72
C LYS A 138 -2.82 -5.44 -15.13
N THR A 139 -3.28 -4.54 -15.99
CA THR A 139 -3.88 -3.26 -15.58
C THR A 139 -5.11 -3.48 -14.72
N LEU A 140 -6.04 -4.35 -15.13
CA LEU A 140 -7.26 -4.59 -14.37
C LEU A 140 -6.99 -5.20 -12.99
N VAL A 141 -6.04 -6.14 -12.88
CA VAL A 141 -5.66 -6.76 -11.61
C VAL A 141 -5.07 -5.72 -10.65
N ILE A 142 -4.15 -4.88 -11.12
CA ILE A 142 -3.52 -3.85 -10.31
C ILE A 142 -4.55 -2.79 -9.90
N ALA A 143 -5.33 -2.28 -10.86
CA ALA A 143 -6.36 -1.28 -10.61
C ALA A 143 -7.38 -1.77 -9.57
N LYS A 144 -7.88 -3.00 -9.70
CA LYS A 144 -8.78 -3.64 -8.72
C LYS A 144 -8.11 -3.77 -7.34
N SER A 145 -6.85 -4.15 -7.29
CA SER A 145 -6.14 -4.37 -6.02
C SER A 145 -5.95 -3.06 -5.25
N VAL A 146 -5.72 -1.96 -5.96
CA VAL A 146 -5.63 -0.61 -5.40
C VAL A 146 -7.01 -0.04 -5.06
N PHE A 147 -8.04 -0.40 -5.83
CA PHE A 147 -9.38 0.17 -5.70
C PHE A 147 -9.96 0.02 -4.29
N PHE A 148 -9.98 -1.19 -3.74
CA PHE A 148 -10.62 -1.44 -2.44
C PHE A 148 -9.99 -0.72 -1.24
N PRO A 149 -8.66 -0.77 -1.02
CA PRO A 149 -8.07 -0.03 0.09
C PRO A 149 -8.25 1.48 -0.06
N VAL A 150 -8.13 2.04 -1.28
CA VAL A 150 -8.37 3.47 -1.51
C VAL A 150 -9.83 3.82 -1.22
N PHE A 151 -10.79 3.06 -1.75
CA PHE A 151 -12.22 3.29 -1.53
C PHE A 151 -12.57 3.29 -0.04
N LEU A 152 -12.10 2.27 0.70
CA LEU A 152 -12.37 2.13 2.13
C LEU A 152 -11.70 3.24 2.94
N ASN A 153 -10.44 3.58 2.64
CA ASN A 153 -9.73 4.66 3.32
C ASN A 153 -10.41 6.01 3.06
N THR A 154 -10.88 6.28 1.83
CA THR A 154 -11.63 7.50 1.50
C THR A 154 -12.95 7.54 2.25
N LEU A 155 -13.72 6.44 2.25
CA LEU A 155 -15.00 6.35 2.94
C LEU A 155 -14.84 6.56 4.46
N GLN A 156 -13.84 5.90 5.06
CA GLN A 156 -13.53 6.06 6.49
C GLN A 156 -13.00 7.46 6.80
N GLY A 157 -12.17 8.03 5.94
CA GLY A 157 -11.65 9.39 6.08
C GLY A 157 -12.76 10.42 6.17
N ILE A 158 -13.78 10.32 5.30
CA ILE A 158 -14.95 11.22 5.31
C ILE A 158 -15.78 11.03 6.59
N ARG A 159 -15.91 9.79 7.07
CA ARG A 159 -16.71 9.47 8.27
C ARG A 159 -16.07 9.88 9.58
N ASN A 160 -14.75 9.91 9.62
CA ASN A 160 -13.97 10.26 10.80
C ASN A 160 -13.82 11.78 10.99
N VAL A 161 -14.41 12.59 10.10
CA VAL A 161 -14.47 14.05 10.28
C VAL A 161 -15.24 14.36 11.56
N ASP A 162 -14.67 15.21 12.42
CA ASP A 162 -15.32 15.63 13.66
C ASP A 162 -16.68 16.25 13.35
N ARG A 163 -17.69 15.83 14.12
CA ARG A 163 -19.06 16.30 14.01
C ARG A 163 -19.15 17.82 14.15
N ASN A 164 -18.24 18.44 14.92
CA ASN A 164 -18.15 19.90 15.04
C ASN A 164 -17.97 20.61 13.69
N TYR A 165 -17.20 20.04 12.75
CA TYR A 165 -17.03 20.62 11.41
C TYR A 165 -18.28 20.48 10.54
N ILE A 166 -19.02 19.36 10.71
CA ILE A 166 -20.28 19.13 10.00
C ILE A 166 -21.33 20.13 10.49
N GLU A 167 -21.46 20.29 11.81
CA GLU A 167 -22.40 21.23 12.44
C GLU A 167 -22.07 22.68 12.06
N LEU A 168 -20.79 23.07 12.02
CA LEU A 168 -20.37 24.38 11.53
C LEU A 168 -20.77 24.60 10.06
N GLY A 169 -20.60 23.58 9.21
CA GLY A 169 -21.02 23.62 7.82
C GLY A 169 -22.53 23.80 7.66
N GLU A 170 -23.33 23.16 8.52
CA GLU A 170 -24.79 23.30 8.55
C GLU A 170 -25.23 24.71 8.99
N VAL A 171 -24.60 25.28 10.02
CA VAL A 171 -24.83 26.67 10.47
C VAL A 171 -24.50 27.67 9.37
N LEU A 172 -23.39 27.44 8.65
CA LEU A 172 -22.99 28.25 7.50
C LEU A 172 -23.81 27.94 6.22
N ARG A 173 -24.78 27.03 6.29
CA ARG A 173 -25.62 26.57 5.16
C ARG A 173 -24.80 26.12 3.94
N LEU A 174 -23.65 25.49 4.19
CA LEU A 174 -22.83 24.94 3.12
C LEU A 174 -23.54 23.77 2.45
N THR A 175 -23.48 23.73 1.13
CA THR A 175 -23.88 22.55 0.34
C THR A 175 -22.91 21.40 0.60
N ARG A 176 -23.34 20.15 0.36
CA ARG A 176 -22.48 18.96 0.57
C ARG A 176 -21.13 19.04 -0.14
N TRP A 177 -21.08 19.65 -1.33
CA TRP A 177 -19.83 19.84 -2.06
C TRP A 177 -18.99 21.00 -1.47
N GLN A 178 -19.61 22.03 -0.90
CA GLN A 178 -18.84 23.03 -0.16
C GLN A 178 -18.24 22.45 1.13
N THR A 179 -18.95 21.57 1.84
CA THR A 179 -18.47 20.89 3.04
C THR A 179 -17.33 19.90 2.76
N LEU A 180 -17.30 19.28 1.57
CA LEU A 180 -16.19 18.39 1.21
C LEU A 180 -14.93 19.16 0.75
N ARG A 181 -15.10 20.33 0.12
CA ARG A 181 -13.98 21.11 -0.43
C ARG A 181 -13.30 22.01 0.61
N ARG A 182 -14.03 22.47 1.62
CA ARG A 182 -13.58 23.45 2.63
C ARG A 182 -13.39 22.78 3.97
#